data_AF-A0AA95JFB7-F1
#
_entry.id   AF-A0AA95JFB7-F1
#
_cell.length_a   1.000
_cell.length_b   1.000
_cell.length_c   1.000
_cell.angle_alpha   90.00
_cell.angle_beta   90.00
_cell.angle_gamma   90.00
#
_symmetry.space_group_name_H-M   'P 1'
#
loop_
_entity.id
_entity.type
_entity.pdbx_description
1 polymer ?
#
loop_
_entity_poly.entity_id
_entity_poly.type
_entity_poly.pdbx_seq_one_letter_code
_entity_poly.pdbx_strand_id
1 'polypeptide(L)'
;MNIKSVQPVSDYFKAMQQWKDACRVQEQSRLASIRNILMQGKKLRTDEMDYLQRHDANLHDQAMSLSMERQAYEDALKFCRSKADANNYNTFKLIQIAGQLKHGNSEELLMRTNAIQEAHREFVRSSKYASLRSDGYEPRKLR
;
A
#
# COMPACT_ATOMS: atom_id res chain seq x y z
N MET A 1 12.78 -38.02 -51.11
CA MET A 1 12.11 -36.72 -50.94
C MET A 1 11.86 -36.52 -49.45
N ASN A 2 12.42 -35.47 -48.85
CA ASN A 2 12.25 -35.19 -47.42
C ASN A 2 10.94 -34.43 -47.23
N ILE A 3 9.86 -35.14 -46.86
CA ILE A 3 8.54 -34.55 -46.62
C ILE A 3 8.68 -33.73 -45.35
N LYS A 4 8.73 -32.40 -45.51
CA LYS A 4 8.73 -31.45 -44.40
C LYS A 4 7.53 -31.81 -43.51
N SER A 5 7.83 -32.24 -42.29
CA SER A 5 6.84 -32.60 -41.27
C SER A 5 5.86 -31.45 -41.08
N VAL A 6 4.65 -31.60 -41.60
CA VAL A 6 3.55 -30.66 -41.34
C VAL A 6 3.22 -30.81 -39.88
N GLN A 7 3.55 -29.79 -39.07
CA GLN A 7 3.22 -29.77 -37.65
C GLN A 7 1.70 -29.96 -37.51
N PRO A 8 1.22 -30.96 -36.75
CA PRO A 8 -0.20 -31.24 -36.63
C PRO A 8 -0.92 -30.04 -36.01
N VAL A 9 -2.15 -29.78 -36.46
CA VAL A 9 -3.01 -28.67 -35.99
C VAL A 9 -3.15 -28.64 -34.45
N SER A 10 -3.06 -29.81 -33.81
CA SER A 10 -2.99 -29.97 -32.35
C SER A 10 -1.87 -29.16 -31.70
N ASP A 11 -0.68 -29.13 -32.31
CA ASP A 11 0.49 -28.40 -31.76
C ASP A 11 0.26 -26.89 -31.83
N TYR A 12 -0.43 -26.41 -32.86
CA TYR A 12 -0.84 -25.00 -32.97
C TYR A 12 -1.84 -24.61 -31.86
N PHE A 13 -2.84 -25.45 -31.59
CA PHE A 13 -3.77 -25.22 -30.47
C PHE A 13 -3.06 -25.25 -29.11
N LYS A 14 -2.13 -26.19 -28.92
CA LYS A 14 -1.33 -26.28 -27.70
C LYS A 14 -0.44 -25.06 -27.49
N ALA A 15 0.21 -24.57 -28.56
CA ALA A 15 1.02 -23.36 -28.52
C ALA A 15 0.17 -22.11 -28.21
N MET A 16 -1.02 -21.96 -28.80
CA MET A 16 -1.95 -20.87 -28.47
C MET A 16 -2.41 -20.93 -27.01
N GLN A 17 -2.70 -22.13 -26.50
CA GLN A 17 -3.11 -22.29 -25.10
C GLN A 17 -1.98 -21.92 -24.14
N GLN A 18 -0.76 -22.39 -24.40
CA GLN A 18 0.44 -22.03 -23.63
C GLN A 18 0.67 -20.51 -23.62
N TRP A 19 0.45 -19.82 -24.74
CA TRP A 19 0.62 -18.38 -24.82
C TRP A 19 -0.42 -17.62 -23.98
N LYS A 20 -1.69 -18.05 -24.04
CA LYS A 20 -2.75 -17.52 -23.18
C LYS A 20 -2.43 -17.75 -21.70
N ASP A 21 -1.98 -18.94 -21.34
CA ASP A 21 -1.62 -19.27 -19.96
C ASP A 21 -0.41 -18.44 -19.50
N ALA A 22 0.60 -18.24 -20.35
CA ALA A 22 1.74 -17.36 -20.06
C ALA A 22 1.33 -15.90 -19.82
N CYS A 23 0.42 -15.35 -20.64
CA CYS A 23 -0.12 -14.01 -20.43
C CYS A 23 -0.87 -13.91 -19.09
N ARG A 24 -1.70 -14.90 -18.75
CA ARG A 24 -2.42 -14.93 -17.46
C ARG A 24 -1.48 -14.99 -16.27
N VAL A 25 -0.41 -15.79 -16.35
CA VAL A 25 0.61 -15.87 -15.29
C VAL A 25 1.34 -14.52 -15.13
N GLN A 26 1.64 -13.83 -16.23
CA GLN A 26 2.27 -12.51 -16.19
C GLN A 26 1.35 -11.47 -15.53
N GLU A 27 0.05 -11.47 -15.86
CA GLU A 27 -0.94 -10.57 -15.26
C GLU A 27 -1.09 -10.81 -13.75
N GLN A 28 -1.17 -12.08 -13.34
CA GLN A 28 -1.23 -12.47 -11.92
C GLN A 28 0.04 -12.08 -11.16
N SER A 29 1.22 -12.24 -11.77
CA SER A 29 2.50 -11.84 -11.19
C SER A 29 2.55 -10.32 -10.93
N ARG A 30 2.03 -9.52 -11.86
CA ARG A 30 1.96 -8.07 -11.70
C ARG A 30 0.98 -7.65 -10.61
N LEU A 31 -0.21 -8.26 -10.54
CA LEU A 31 -1.17 -8.02 -9.46
C LEU A 31 -0.58 -8.40 -8.08
N ALA A 32 0.10 -9.54 -7.99
CA ALA A 32 0.75 -9.97 -6.76
C ALA A 32 1.86 -9.00 -6.32
N SER A 33 2.60 -8.43 -7.28
CA SER A 33 3.61 -7.42 -7.00
C SER A 33 2.99 -6.15 -6.42
N ILE A 34 1.91 -5.65 -7.02
CA ILE A 34 1.19 -4.47 -6.52
C ILE A 34 0.61 -4.72 -5.12
N ARG A 35 0.01 -5.89 -4.91
CA ARG A 35 -0.50 -6.29 -3.59
C ARG A 35 0.62 -6.32 -2.55
N ASN A 36 1.81 -6.81 -2.91
CA ASN A 36 2.96 -6.81 -2.01
C ASN A 36 3.42 -5.37 -1.66
N ILE A 37 3.36 -4.43 -2.60
CA ILE A 37 3.67 -3.02 -2.33
C ILE A 37 2.67 -2.43 -1.33
N LEU A 38 1.37 -2.71 -1.50
CA LEU A 38 0.32 -2.30 -0.54
C LEU A 38 0.52 -2.95 0.84
N MET A 39 0.87 -4.24 0.87
CA MET A 39 1.19 -4.96 2.10
C MET A 39 2.41 -4.39 2.82
N GLN A 40 3.37 -3.80 2.09
CA GLN A 40 4.49 -3.07 2.69
C GLN A 40 4.11 -1.67 3.18
N GLY A 41 2.88 -1.19 2.91
CA GLY A 41 2.42 0.15 3.28
C GLY A 41 2.96 1.27 2.39
N LYS A 42 3.54 0.92 1.23
CA LYS A 42 4.14 1.88 0.30
C LYS A 42 3.09 2.51 -0.61
N LYS A 43 3.37 3.72 -1.11
CA LYS A 43 2.53 4.41 -2.10
C LYS A 43 2.67 3.69 -3.45
N LEU A 44 1.53 3.40 -4.08
CA LEU A 44 1.52 2.92 -5.46
C LEU A 44 1.92 4.03 -6.41
N ARG A 45 2.61 3.66 -7.48
CA ARG A 45 2.92 4.55 -8.59
C ARG A 45 1.68 4.72 -9.49
N THR A 46 1.65 5.79 -10.27
CA THR A 46 0.52 6.09 -11.18
C THR A 46 0.24 4.93 -12.15
N ASP A 47 1.28 4.32 -12.69
CA ASP A 47 1.16 3.18 -13.60
C ASP A 47 0.65 1.90 -12.92
N GLU A 48 0.92 1.72 -11.62
CA GLU A 48 0.38 0.62 -10.82
C GLU A 48 -1.09 0.85 -10.50
N MET A 49 -1.49 2.09 -10.22
CA MET A 49 -2.89 2.45 -9.98
C MET A 49 -3.74 2.31 -11.26
N ASP A 50 -3.25 2.81 -12.38
CA ASP A 50 -3.90 2.67 -13.70
C ASP A 50 -4.05 1.19 -14.09
N TYR A 51 -3.08 0.35 -13.71
CA TYR A 51 -3.15 -1.09 -13.92
C TYR A 51 -4.25 -1.72 -13.06
N LEU A 52 -4.34 -1.37 -11.77
CA LEU A 52 -5.42 -1.85 -10.91
C LEU A 52 -6.79 -1.46 -11.45
N GLN A 53 -6.96 -0.22 -11.93
CA GLN A 53 -8.23 0.25 -12.48
C GLN A 53 -8.76 -0.64 -13.62
N ARG A 54 -7.87 -1.22 -14.43
CA ARG A 54 -8.23 -2.05 -15.59
C ARG A 54 -8.39 -3.53 -15.26
N HIS A 55 -7.68 -4.03 -14.26
CA HIS A 55 -7.58 -5.46 -13.97
C HIS A 55 -8.30 -5.88 -12.68
N ASP A 56 -8.38 -5.02 -11.65
CA ASP A 56 -9.01 -5.29 -10.37
C ASP A 56 -9.56 -4.01 -9.71
N ALA A 57 -10.84 -3.73 -9.95
CA ALA A 57 -11.52 -2.55 -9.42
C ALA A 57 -11.62 -2.55 -7.88
N ASN A 58 -11.74 -3.72 -7.24
CA ASN A 58 -11.85 -3.80 -5.78
C ASN A 58 -10.52 -3.40 -5.12
N LEU A 59 -9.42 -3.93 -5.65
CA LEU A 59 -8.09 -3.61 -5.14
C LEU A 59 -7.72 -2.15 -5.44
N HIS A 60 -8.16 -1.61 -6.58
CA HIS A 60 -8.04 -0.18 -6.90
C HIS A 60 -8.72 0.70 -5.84
N ASP A 61 -9.98 0.43 -5.53
CA ASP A 61 -10.74 1.24 -4.57
C ASP A 61 -10.14 1.15 -3.16
N GLN A 62 -9.66 -0.03 -2.77
CA GLN A 62 -8.92 -0.22 -1.53
C GLN A 62 -7.61 0.59 -1.52
N ALA A 63 -6.82 0.55 -2.60
CA ALA A 63 -5.58 1.30 -2.72
C ALA A 63 -5.83 2.81 -2.70
N MET A 64 -6.92 3.28 -3.31
CA MET A 64 -7.33 4.68 -3.27
C MET A 64 -7.72 5.13 -1.87
N SER A 65 -8.52 4.33 -1.16
CA SER A 65 -8.89 4.57 0.24
C SER A 65 -7.65 4.64 1.15
N LEU A 66 -6.72 3.70 0.98
CA LEU A 66 -5.43 3.69 1.68
C LEU A 66 -4.61 4.96 1.42
N SER A 67 -4.54 5.39 0.16
CA SER A 67 -3.82 6.60 -0.24
C SER A 67 -4.41 7.85 0.42
N MET A 68 -5.74 7.99 0.41
CA MET A 68 -6.43 9.10 1.06
C MET A 68 -6.24 9.09 2.58
N GLU A 69 -6.38 7.93 3.23
CA GLU A 69 -6.19 7.81 4.68
C GLU A 69 -4.75 8.15 5.08
N ARG A 70 -3.78 7.67 4.31
CA ARG A 70 -2.37 8.00 4.51
C ARG A 70 -2.11 9.49 4.33
N GLN A 71 -2.67 10.11 3.29
CA GLN A 71 -2.52 11.55 3.06
C GLN A 71 -3.10 12.37 4.22
N ALA A 72 -4.30 12.01 4.70
CA ALA A 72 -4.91 12.65 5.86
C ALA A 72 -4.06 12.51 7.13
N TYR A 73 -3.41 11.35 7.32
CA TYR A 73 -2.47 11.14 8.41
C TYR A 73 -1.21 12.01 8.28
N GLU A 74 -0.61 12.07 7.08
CA GLU A 74 0.54 12.95 6.80
C GLU A 74 0.20 14.43 7.02
N ASP A 75 -1.02 14.85 6.66
CA ASP A 75 -1.50 16.21 6.88
C ASP A 75 -1.71 16.50 8.36
N ALA A 76 -2.25 15.56 9.14
CA ALA A 76 -2.38 15.70 10.59
C ALA A 76 -1.01 15.82 11.28
N LEU A 77 -0.01 15.05 10.84
CA LEU A 77 1.36 15.14 11.37
C LEU A 77 2.00 16.52 11.15
N LYS A 78 1.54 17.30 10.17
CA LYS A 78 2.03 18.67 9.97
C LYS A 78 1.66 19.60 11.12
N PHE A 79 0.63 19.29 11.90
CA PHE A 79 0.16 20.13 13.00
C PHE A 79 0.67 19.66 14.38
N CYS A 80 1.40 18.54 14.45
CA CYS A 80 2.02 18.08 15.69
C CYS A 80 3.06 19.10 16.17
N ARG A 81 3.03 19.40 17.48
CA ARG A 81 3.89 20.42 18.10
C ARG A 81 5.08 19.81 18.83
N SER A 82 4.93 18.58 19.30
CA SER A 82 5.98 17.81 19.97
C SER A 82 6.15 16.42 19.34
N LYS A 83 7.30 15.79 19.61
CA LYS A 83 7.54 14.38 19.26
C LYS A 83 6.55 13.45 19.96
N ALA A 84 6.18 13.78 21.20
CA ALA A 84 5.17 13.05 21.96
C ALA A 84 3.79 13.13 21.31
N ASP A 85 3.39 14.31 20.79
CA ASP A 85 2.10 14.47 20.10
C ASP A 85 2.03 13.57 18.86
N ALA A 86 3.10 13.54 18.06
CA ALA A 86 3.17 12.70 16.86
C ALA A 86 3.08 11.21 17.23
N ASN A 87 3.80 10.77 18.26
CA ASN A 87 3.74 9.39 18.72
C ASN A 87 2.37 9.01 19.30
N ASN A 88 1.77 9.89 20.11
CA ASN A 88 0.42 9.69 20.65
C ASN A 88 -0.63 9.60 19.53
N TYR A 89 -0.51 10.46 18.52
CA TYR A 89 -1.39 10.42 17.35
C TYR A 89 -1.23 9.11 16.57
N ASN A 90 0.01 8.63 16.38
CA ASN A 90 0.28 7.32 15.80
C ASN A 90 -0.38 6.20 16.61
N THR A 91 -0.18 6.16 17.92
CA THR A 91 -0.81 5.16 18.80
C THR A 91 -2.33 5.21 18.73
N PHE A 92 -2.93 6.40 18.77
CA PHE A 92 -4.37 6.57 18.62
C PHE A 92 -4.87 6.01 17.29
N LYS A 93 -4.18 6.29 16.19
CA LYS A 93 -4.55 5.80 14.86
C LYS A 93 -4.47 4.28 14.76
N LEU A 94 -3.43 3.67 15.35
CA LEU A 94 -3.28 2.21 15.40
C LEU A 94 -4.39 1.55 16.24
N ILE A 95 -4.76 2.14 17.37
CA ILE A 95 -5.89 1.67 18.18
C ILE A 95 -7.21 1.78 17.39
N GLN A 96 -7.41 2.87 16.65
CA GLN A 96 -8.58 3.05 15.79
C GLN A 96 -8.68 1.92 14.75
N ILE A 97 -7.58 1.60 14.08
CA ILE A 97 -7.53 0.50 13.10
C ILE A 97 -7.77 -0.85 13.79
N ALA A 98 -7.13 -1.09 14.93
CA ALA A 98 -7.31 -2.32 15.70
C ALA A 98 -8.76 -2.52 16.16
N GLY A 99 -9.47 -1.44 16.51
CA GLY A 99 -10.90 -1.48 16.87
C GLY A 99 -11.80 -1.96 15.73
N GLN A 100 -11.35 -1.85 14.48
CA GLN A 100 -12.09 -2.28 13.29
C GLN A 100 -11.89 -3.77 12.97
N LEU A 101 -11.02 -4.50 13.69
CA LEU A 101 -10.80 -5.95 13.47
C LEU A 101 -12.07 -6.79 13.59
N LYS A 102 -13.05 -6.37 14.39
CA LYS A 102 -14.29 -7.14 14.58
C LYS A 102 -15.16 -7.21 13.33
N HIS A 103 -14.98 -6.27 12.39
CA HIS A 103 -15.85 -6.11 11.22
C HIS A 103 -15.09 -5.99 9.89
N GLY A 104 -13.78 -5.76 9.92
CA GLY A 104 -12.96 -5.55 8.74
C GLY A 104 -12.25 -6.82 8.24
N ASN A 105 -11.88 -6.82 6.96
CA ASN A 105 -11.00 -7.82 6.38
C ASN A 105 -9.61 -7.71 7.02
N SER A 106 -9.07 -8.82 7.52
CA SER A 106 -7.79 -8.86 8.22
C SER A 106 -6.63 -8.35 7.37
N GLU A 107 -6.66 -8.63 6.08
CA GLU A 107 -5.63 -8.18 5.15
C GLU A 107 -5.69 -6.69 4.88
N GLU A 108 -6.89 -6.14 4.68
CA GLU A 108 -7.09 -4.70 4.49
C GLU A 108 -6.59 -3.93 5.72
N LEU A 109 -6.94 -4.40 6.91
CA LEU A 109 -6.49 -3.79 8.17
C LEU A 109 -4.97 -3.85 8.33
N LEU A 110 -4.34 -4.93 7.86
CA LEU A 110 -2.89 -5.04 7.83
C LEU A 110 -2.26 -4.03 6.87
N MET A 111 -2.79 -3.90 5.64
CA MET A 111 -2.33 -2.90 4.67
C MET A 111 -2.48 -1.48 5.24
N ARG A 112 -3.62 -1.17 5.87
CA ARG A 112 -3.88 0.13 6.52
C ARG A 112 -2.88 0.41 7.64
N THR A 113 -2.64 -0.58 8.51
CA THR A 113 -1.65 -0.49 9.59
C THR A 113 -0.27 -0.18 9.04
N ASN A 114 0.17 -0.94 8.03
CA ASN A 114 1.49 -0.76 7.43
C ASN A 114 1.62 0.59 6.71
N ALA A 115 0.56 1.06 6.04
CA ALA A 115 0.55 2.36 5.38
C ALA A 115 0.75 3.52 6.36
N ILE A 116 0.07 3.48 7.52
CA ILE A 116 0.22 4.48 8.58
C ILE A 116 1.61 4.39 9.23
N GLN A 117 2.08 3.18 9.53
CA GLN A 117 3.40 3.00 10.13
C GLN A 117 4.53 3.48 9.22
N GLU A 118 4.44 3.24 7.91
CA GLU A 118 5.44 3.71 6.96
C GLU A 118 5.41 5.24 6.82
N ALA A 119 4.22 5.85 6.78
CA ALA A 119 4.10 7.31 6.79
C ALA A 119 4.68 7.94 8.06
N HIS A 120 4.42 7.33 9.22
CA HIS A 120 5.01 7.77 10.48
C HIS A 120 6.54 7.62 10.48
N ARG A 121 7.06 6.50 9.95
CA ARG A 121 8.50 6.26 9.82
C ARG A 121 9.17 7.31 8.93
N GLU A 122 8.57 7.65 7.80
CA GLU A 122 9.04 8.73 6.91
C GLU A 122 9.02 10.08 7.63
N PHE A 123 7.94 10.38 8.36
CA PHE A 123 7.84 11.61 9.12
C PHE A 123 8.91 11.72 10.21
N VAL A 124 9.15 10.65 10.97
CA VAL A 124 10.21 10.61 12.01
C VAL A 124 11.59 10.87 11.42
N ARG A 125 11.83 10.47 10.16
CA ARG A 125 13.08 10.73 9.43
C ARG A 125 13.16 12.14 8.84
N SER A 126 12.06 12.87 8.81
CA SER A 126 12.01 14.21 8.21
C SER A 126 12.69 15.27 9.09
N SER A 127 13.21 16.32 8.46
CA SER A 127 13.74 17.50 9.15
C SER A 127 12.69 18.18 10.04
N LYS A 128 11.42 18.12 9.63
CA LYS A 128 10.30 18.64 10.42
C LYS A 128 10.20 17.95 11.78
N TYR A 129 10.24 16.63 11.83
CA TYR A 129 10.22 15.89 13.10
C TYR A 129 11.47 16.18 13.95
N ALA A 130 12.64 16.30 13.32
CA ALA A 130 13.87 16.68 14.02
C ALA A 130 13.75 18.07 14.71
N SER A 131 13.00 18.99 14.10
CA SER A 131 12.74 20.33 14.66
C SER A 131 11.67 20.37 15.76
N LEU A 132 10.91 19.29 15.96
CA LEU A 132 9.88 19.25 17.00
C LEU A 132 10.49 19.22 18.40
N ARG A 133 9.77 19.82 19.35
CA ARG A 133 10.17 19.81 20.77
C ARG A 133 10.16 18.37 21.29
N SER A 134 11.21 18.00 22.02
CA SER A 134 11.35 16.67 22.63
C SER A 134 10.42 16.48 23.83
N ASP A 135 10.10 17.56 24.54
CA ASP A 135 9.40 17.48 25.82
C ASP A 135 7.89 17.71 25.67
N GLY A 136 7.12 16.74 26.15
CA GLY A 136 5.69 16.89 26.47
C GLY A 136 5.45 17.58 27.82
N TYR A 137 6.49 18.13 28.46
CA TYR A 137 6.40 18.74 29.79
C TYR A 137 7.39 19.91 29.93
N GLU A 138 7.04 21.09 29.39
CA GLU A 138 7.57 22.34 29.95
C GLU A 138 6.47 23.00 30.79
N PRO A 139 6.71 23.27 32.09
CA PRO A 139 5.76 24.04 32.88
C PRO A 139 5.63 25.42 32.24
N ARG A 140 4.38 25.83 31.96
CA ARG A 140 4.07 27.20 31.53
C ARG A 140 4.76 28.15 32.50
N LYS A 141 5.69 28.98 32.01
CA LYS A 141 6.17 30.12 32.77
C LYS A 141 4.97 31.03 33.01
N LEU A 142 4.41 30.96 34.21
CA LEU A 142 3.42 31.91 34.71
C LEU A 142 4.10 33.29 34.64
N ARG A 143 3.51 34.17 33.84
CA ARG A 143 3.97 35.54 33.66
C ARG A 143 3.25 36.44 34.64
#